data_AF-A0A1I5YF53-F1
#
_entry.id   AF-A0A1I5YF53-F1
#
_cell.length_a   1.000
_cell.length_b   1.000
_cell.length_c   1.000
_cell.angle_alpha   90.00
_cell.angle_beta   90.00
_cell.angle_gamma   90.00
#
_symmetry.space_group_name_H-M   'P 1'
#
loop_
_entity.id
_entity.type
_entity.pdbx_description
1 polymer ?
#
loop_
_entity_poly.entity_id
_entity_poly.type
_entity_poly.pdbx_seq_one_letter_code
_entity_poly.pdbx_strand_id
1 'polypeptide(L)'
;MKKLTRNVLVVALCLVMSVIAVGSYTLPVSADAGKTAVKFLKGRWYSTTIGENGKPIQYAKFTKKYAKYYEYDANKKKYVYSYKNRIKSAKKSGDGYIIKLKTTKGKKYCYKTAKGDENILEYYGTWKSSKFSSTYHASSSLSRY
;
A
#
# COMPACT_ATOMS: atom_id res chain seq x y z
N MET A 1 24.34 -0.70 63.45
CA MET A 1 23.99 -1.49 62.25
C MET A 1 22.82 -0.84 61.50
N LYS A 2 23.06 0.07 60.54
CA LYS A 2 21.98 0.73 59.75
C LYS A 2 22.32 0.93 58.25
N LYS A 3 23.48 0.48 57.78
CA LYS A 3 23.93 0.68 56.39
C LYS A 3 23.62 -0.50 55.44
N LEU A 4 23.28 -1.67 55.96
CA LEU A 4 23.08 -2.88 55.14
C LEU A 4 21.75 -2.87 54.37
N THR A 5 20.72 -2.20 54.89
CA THR A 5 19.37 -2.17 54.30
C THR A 5 19.25 -1.26 53.09
N ARG A 6 20.02 -0.18 53.00
CA ARG A 6 19.93 0.78 51.88
C ARG A 6 20.55 0.24 50.60
N ASN A 7 21.64 -0.52 50.70
CA ASN A 7 22.32 -1.08 49.53
C ASN A 7 21.57 -2.26 48.90
N VAL A 8 20.90 -3.08 49.73
CA VAL A 8 20.06 -4.19 49.23
C VAL A 8 18.80 -3.67 48.53
N LEU A 9 18.20 -2.58 49.03
CA LEU A 9 17.03 -1.96 48.39
C LEU A 9 17.34 -1.36 47.01
N VAL A 10 18.53 -0.77 46.85
CA VAL A 10 18.97 -0.17 45.56
C VAL A 10 19.25 -1.26 44.52
N VAL A 11 19.88 -2.37 44.91
CA VAL A 11 20.15 -3.49 43.99
C VAL A 11 18.86 -4.17 43.54
N ALA A 12 17.86 -4.31 44.42
CA ALA A 12 16.54 -4.83 44.07
C ALA A 12 15.79 -3.92 43.08
N LEU A 13 15.89 -2.58 43.22
CA LEU A 13 15.24 -1.64 42.30
C LEU A 13 15.87 -1.67 40.88
N CYS A 14 17.18 -1.86 40.78
CA CYS A 14 17.88 -1.98 39.49
C CYS A 14 17.55 -3.28 38.74
N LEU A 15 17.28 -4.37 39.45
CA LEU A 15 16.87 -5.65 38.83
C LEU A 15 15.43 -5.61 38.30
N VAL A 16 14.52 -4.86 38.92
CA VAL A 16 13.15 -4.68 38.39
C VAL A 16 13.14 -3.80 37.14
N MET A 17 14.05 -2.83 37.03
CA MET A 17 14.19 -1.97 35.84
C MET A 17 14.81 -2.69 34.63
N SER A 18 15.56 -3.78 34.82
CA SER A 18 16.18 -4.53 33.73
C SER A 18 15.25 -5.58 33.10
N VAL A 19 14.21 -6.04 33.80
CA VAL A 19 13.20 -6.96 33.23
C VAL A 19 12.20 -6.23 32.32
N ILE A 20 11.93 -4.95 32.58
CA ILE A 20 11.01 -4.15 31.74
C ILE A 20 11.66 -3.77 30.38
N ALA A 21 12.99 -3.78 30.30
CA ALA A 21 13.72 -3.47 29.07
C ALA A 21 13.62 -4.56 27.97
N VAL A 22 13.21 -5.79 28.31
CA VAL A 22 13.05 -6.90 27.34
C VAL A 22 11.61 -6.99 26.79
N GLY A 23 10.66 -6.25 27.38
CA GLY A 23 9.25 -6.26 26.97
C GLY A 23 8.88 -5.22 25.90
N SER A 24 9.80 -4.32 25.54
CA SER A 24 9.54 -3.29 24.53
C SER A 24 10.00 -3.77 23.15
N TYR A 25 9.37 -4.82 22.64
CA TYR A 25 9.24 -4.94 21.19
C TYR A 25 8.44 -3.72 20.74
N THR A 26 9.14 -2.64 20.46
CA THR A 26 8.64 -1.64 19.56
C THR A 26 8.39 -2.38 18.26
N LEU A 27 7.15 -2.86 18.08
CA LEU A 27 6.63 -3.11 16.75
C LEU A 27 7.05 -1.88 15.96
N PRO A 28 7.80 -2.02 14.86
CA PRO A 28 8.14 -0.86 14.08
C PRO A 28 6.82 -0.20 13.79
N VAL A 29 6.62 0.98 14.38
CA VAL A 29 5.48 1.84 14.08
C VAL A 29 5.45 1.81 12.58
N SER A 30 4.41 1.19 12.02
CA SER A 30 4.18 1.16 10.60
C SER A 30 3.90 2.60 10.23
N ALA A 31 4.96 3.39 10.13
CA ALA A 31 4.95 4.78 9.74
C ALA A 31 4.16 4.80 8.45
N ASP A 32 2.93 5.30 8.57
CA ASP A 32 1.79 5.14 7.68
C ASP A 32 2.24 4.94 6.23
N ALA A 33 2.54 3.68 5.87
CA ALA A 33 3.12 3.39 4.57
C ALA A 33 2.11 3.72 3.45
N GLY A 34 0.83 3.87 3.84
CA GLY A 34 -0.23 4.49 3.06
C GLY A 34 -0.01 5.98 2.78
N LYS A 35 0.42 6.81 3.73
CA LYS A 35 0.62 8.26 3.50
C LYS A 35 1.72 8.54 2.49
N THR A 36 2.88 7.89 2.59
CA THR A 36 4.00 8.11 1.67
C THR A 36 3.73 7.52 0.29
N ALA A 37 3.21 6.29 0.23
CA ALA A 37 2.81 5.70 -1.05
C ALA A 37 1.73 6.53 -1.74
N VAL A 38 0.77 7.10 -1.01
CA VAL A 38 -0.26 7.95 -1.61
C VAL A 38 0.30 9.27 -2.14
N LYS A 39 1.35 9.82 -1.53
CA LYS A 39 2.06 10.95 -2.13
C LYS A 39 2.70 10.57 -3.47
N PHE A 40 3.37 9.42 -3.53
CA PHE A 40 3.95 8.89 -4.77
C PHE A 40 2.88 8.60 -5.84
N LEU A 41 1.71 8.09 -5.42
CA LEU A 41 0.59 7.73 -6.29
C LEU A 41 -0.36 8.91 -6.59
N LYS A 42 0.03 10.14 -6.28
CA LYS A 42 -0.78 11.32 -6.58
C LYS A 42 -0.99 11.43 -8.10
N GLY A 43 -2.18 11.89 -8.49
CA GLY A 43 -2.56 12.04 -9.90
C GLY A 43 -3.61 11.03 -10.36
N ARG A 44 -3.78 10.94 -11.67
CA ARG A 44 -4.65 9.97 -12.33
C ARG A 44 -3.78 8.89 -12.96
N TRP A 45 -4.17 7.65 -12.73
CA TRP A 45 -3.52 6.47 -13.28
C TRP A 45 -4.48 5.81 -14.25
N TYR A 46 -4.21 5.94 -15.54
CA TYR A 46 -5.07 5.49 -16.62
C TYR A 46 -4.84 4.01 -16.93
N SER A 47 -5.89 3.30 -17.30
CA SER A 47 -5.74 1.96 -17.86
C SER A 47 -4.90 2.01 -19.13
N THR A 48 -4.07 1.00 -19.34
CA THR A 48 -3.37 0.77 -20.61
C THR A 48 -4.32 0.39 -21.75
N THR A 49 -5.53 -0.08 -21.42
CA THR A 49 -6.58 -0.36 -22.40
C THR A 49 -7.23 0.93 -22.89
N ILE A 50 -7.24 1.10 -24.21
CA ILE A 50 -7.85 2.23 -24.93
C ILE A 50 -9.23 1.81 -25.44
N GLY A 51 -10.24 2.66 -25.23
CA GLY A 51 -11.59 2.46 -25.75
C GLY A 51 -11.79 3.09 -27.13
N GLU A 52 -13.01 2.99 -27.65
CA GLU A 52 -13.38 3.35 -29.04
C GLU A 52 -13.04 4.80 -29.44
N ASN A 53 -12.89 5.72 -28.49
CA ASN A 53 -12.59 7.13 -28.75
C ASN A 53 -11.11 7.49 -28.61
N GLY A 54 -10.20 6.51 -28.64
CA GLY A 54 -8.76 6.74 -28.42
C GLY A 54 -8.42 7.18 -26.99
N LYS A 55 -9.36 7.04 -26.05
CA LYS A 55 -9.20 7.42 -24.65
C LYS A 55 -9.07 6.16 -23.77
N PRO A 56 -8.30 6.20 -22.68
CA PRO A 56 -8.29 5.12 -21.70
C PRO A 56 -9.70 4.81 -21.20
N ILE A 57 -10.05 3.53 -21.11
CA ILE A 57 -11.37 3.10 -20.67
C ILE A 57 -11.67 3.53 -19.22
N GLN A 58 -10.63 3.64 -18.38
CA GLN A 58 -10.77 4.09 -16.99
C GLN A 58 -9.52 4.82 -16.47
N TYR A 59 -9.66 5.51 -15.34
CA TYR A 59 -8.53 5.89 -14.49
C TYR A 59 -8.79 5.58 -13.02
N ALA A 60 -7.71 5.43 -12.25
CA ALA A 60 -7.73 5.32 -10.81
C ALA A 60 -7.14 6.58 -10.13
N LYS A 61 -7.69 6.92 -8.96
CA LYS A 61 -7.13 7.89 -8.00
C LYS A 61 -6.88 7.20 -6.67
N PHE A 62 -5.64 7.21 -6.21
CA PHE A 62 -5.24 6.62 -4.94
C PHE A 62 -5.40 7.63 -3.80
N THR A 63 -5.96 7.15 -2.69
CA THR A 63 -6.12 7.88 -1.42
C THR A 63 -5.53 7.05 -0.29
N LYS A 64 -5.49 7.57 0.94
CA LYS A 64 -5.01 6.80 2.11
C LYS A 64 -5.70 5.45 2.31
N LYS A 65 -7.01 5.37 2.02
CA LYS A 65 -7.83 4.19 2.34
C LYS A 65 -8.32 3.43 1.12
N TYR A 66 -8.37 4.07 -0.05
CA TYR A 66 -9.02 3.53 -1.24
C TYR A 66 -8.31 3.90 -2.54
N ALA A 67 -8.35 3.00 -3.52
CA ALA A 67 -8.26 3.38 -4.93
C ALA A 67 -9.68 3.57 -5.48
N LYS A 68 -9.96 4.76 -6.00
CA LYS A 68 -11.25 5.11 -6.62
C LYS A 68 -11.11 5.04 -8.13
N TYR A 69 -12.02 4.37 -8.80
CA TYR A 69 -12.01 4.12 -10.24
C TYR A 69 -13.10 4.94 -10.92
N TYR A 70 -12.76 5.47 -12.09
CA TYR A 70 -13.63 6.28 -12.91
C TYR A 70 -13.56 5.75 -14.35
N GLU A 71 -14.71 5.46 -14.94
CA GLU A 71 -14.82 4.91 -16.28
C GLU A 71 -15.27 6.00 -17.26
N TYR A 72 -14.80 5.92 -18.50
CA TYR A 72 -15.19 6.89 -19.52
C TYR A 72 -16.62 6.61 -19.99
N ASP A 73 -17.52 7.56 -19.75
CA ASP A 73 -18.89 7.55 -20.27
C ASP A 73 -18.89 8.29 -21.61
N ALA A 74 -19.08 7.54 -22.70
CA ALA A 74 -19.04 8.08 -24.06
C ALA A 74 -20.19 9.07 -24.33
N ASN A 75 -21.37 8.83 -23.76
CA ASN A 75 -22.54 9.69 -23.92
C ASN A 75 -22.31 11.04 -23.24
N LYS A 76 -21.73 11.03 -22.03
CA LYS A 76 -21.41 12.26 -21.28
C LYS A 76 -20.05 12.86 -21.64
N LYS A 77 -19.29 12.20 -22.51
CA LYS A 77 -17.92 12.56 -22.93
C LYS A 77 -16.97 12.82 -21.76
N LYS A 78 -17.15 12.15 -20.63
CA LYS A 78 -16.37 12.39 -19.39
C LYS A 78 -16.19 11.12 -18.57
N TYR A 79 -15.19 11.14 -17.69
CA TYR A 79 -15.00 10.09 -16.71
C TYR A 79 -15.98 10.22 -15.54
N VAL A 80 -16.71 9.15 -15.24
CA VAL A 80 -17.70 9.09 -14.16
C VAL A 80 -17.22 8.09 -13.10
N TYR A 81 -17.47 8.40 -11.83
CA TYR A 81 -17.13 7.48 -10.74
C TYR A 81 -17.85 6.14 -10.94
N SER A 82 -17.10 5.04 -10.83
CA SER A 82 -17.64 3.68 -10.98
C SER A 82 -17.60 2.94 -9.63
N TYR A 83 -16.41 2.65 -9.10
CA TYR A 83 -16.26 1.92 -7.84
C TYR A 83 -15.00 2.33 -7.07
N LYS A 84 -14.85 1.76 -5.86
CA LYS A 84 -13.64 1.89 -5.05
C LYS A 84 -13.22 0.56 -4.45
N ASN A 85 -11.91 0.36 -4.33
CA ASN A 85 -11.31 -0.79 -3.68
C ASN A 85 -10.49 -0.36 -2.47
N ARG A 86 -10.55 -1.12 -1.38
CA ARG A 86 -9.86 -0.75 -0.13
C ARG A 86 -8.39 -1.09 -0.23
N ILE A 87 -7.54 -0.12 0.06
CA ILE A 87 -6.10 -0.32 0.20
C ILE A 87 -5.87 -0.98 1.56
N LYS A 88 -5.16 -2.10 1.55
CA LYS A 88 -4.81 -2.88 2.74
C LYS A 88 -3.39 -2.61 3.21
N SER A 89 -2.49 -2.36 2.27
CA SER A 89 -1.15 -1.90 2.56
C SER A 89 -0.56 -1.28 1.31
N ALA A 90 0.33 -0.32 1.47
CA ALA A 90 1.26 0.09 0.43
C ALA A 90 2.65 0.05 1.05
N LYS A 91 3.61 -0.64 0.44
CA LYS A 91 4.97 -0.78 0.98
C LYS A 91 5.98 -0.44 -0.10
N LYS A 92 7.06 0.25 0.27
CA LYS A 92 8.18 0.49 -0.63
C LYS A 92 8.82 -0.85 -1.00
N SER A 93 9.20 -1.00 -2.27
CA SER A 93 9.84 -2.20 -2.81
C SER A 93 10.80 -1.76 -3.92
N GLY A 94 12.10 -1.80 -3.63
CA GLY A 94 13.11 -1.13 -4.46
C GLY A 94 12.80 0.37 -4.56
N ASP A 95 12.81 0.89 -5.78
CA ASP A 95 12.54 2.31 -6.08
C ASP A 95 11.05 2.64 -6.16
N GLY A 96 10.18 1.63 -6.10
CA GLY A 96 8.73 1.79 -6.24
C GLY A 96 7.92 1.28 -5.06
N TYR A 97 6.68 0.92 -5.32
CA TYR A 97 5.73 0.46 -4.31
C TYR A 97 4.97 -0.80 -4.73
N ILE A 98 4.61 -1.62 -3.74
CA ILE A 98 3.59 -2.66 -3.86
C ILE A 98 2.35 -2.20 -3.08
N ILE A 99 1.24 -2.03 -3.78
CA ILE A 99 -0.05 -1.59 -3.23
C ILE A 99 -1.01 -2.77 -3.24
N LYS A 100 -1.35 -3.28 -2.06
CA LYS A 100 -2.31 -4.39 -1.90
C LYS A 100 -3.71 -3.85 -1.74
N LEU A 101 -4.63 -4.32 -2.58
CA LEU A 101 -6.03 -3.93 -2.57
C LEU A 101 -6.95 -5.13 -2.33
N LYS A 102 -8.11 -4.86 -1.73
CA LYS A 102 -9.20 -5.82 -1.55
C LYS A 102 -10.50 -5.21 -2.13
N THR A 103 -11.18 -5.97 -2.98
CA THR A 103 -12.49 -5.56 -3.51
C THR A 103 -13.57 -5.68 -2.44
N THR A 104 -14.74 -5.08 -2.68
CA THR A 104 -15.92 -5.23 -1.84
C THR A 104 -16.35 -6.69 -1.72
N LYS A 105 -16.28 -7.45 -2.82
CA LYS A 105 -16.51 -8.91 -2.89
C LYS A 105 -15.37 -9.76 -2.29
N GLY A 106 -14.34 -9.13 -1.73
CA GLY A 106 -13.27 -9.80 -1.01
C GLY A 106 -12.10 -10.33 -1.86
N LYS A 107 -12.14 -10.18 -3.19
CA LYS A 107 -11.02 -10.51 -4.08
C LYS A 107 -9.79 -9.68 -3.74
N LYS A 108 -8.61 -10.29 -3.81
CA LYS A 108 -7.31 -9.70 -3.44
C LYS A 108 -6.45 -9.55 -4.69
N TYR A 109 -5.89 -8.37 -4.89
CA TYR A 109 -4.95 -8.08 -5.97
C TYR A 109 -3.96 -7.01 -5.51
N CYS A 110 -2.89 -6.80 -6.26
CA CYS A 110 -1.99 -5.68 -6.02
C CYS A 110 -1.53 -5.01 -7.29
N TYR A 111 -1.17 -3.74 -7.15
CA TYR A 111 -0.30 -3.06 -8.10
C TYR A 111 1.13 -3.11 -7.59
N LYS A 112 2.08 -3.25 -8.50
CA LYS A 112 3.50 -3.07 -8.23
C LYS A 112 4.07 -2.10 -9.26
N THR A 113 4.86 -1.13 -8.81
CA THR A 113 5.59 -0.25 -9.72
C THR A 113 6.49 -1.08 -10.64
N ALA A 114 6.45 -0.79 -11.94
CA ALA A 114 7.29 -1.48 -12.91
C ALA A 114 8.77 -1.23 -12.61
N LYS A 115 9.62 -2.20 -12.94
CA LYS A 115 11.06 -2.04 -12.74
C LYS A 115 11.59 -1.03 -13.75
N GLY A 116 12.23 0.04 -13.26
CA GLY A 116 12.81 1.08 -14.09
C GLY A 116 11.81 2.11 -14.62
N ASP A 117 10.51 1.99 -14.30
CA ASP A 117 9.49 2.96 -14.70
C ASP A 117 8.51 3.22 -13.56
N GLU A 118 8.67 4.37 -12.91
CA GLU A 118 7.79 4.80 -11.83
C GLU A 118 6.39 5.22 -12.28
N ASN A 119 6.19 5.39 -13.59
CA ASN A 119 4.94 5.81 -14.19
C ASN A 119 4.06 4.64 -14.62
N ILE A 120 4.50 3.40 -14.37
CA ILE A 120 3.72 2.19 -14.63
C ILE A 120 3.45 1.43 -13.33
N LEU A 121 2.20 1.01 -13.16
CA LEU A 121 1.72 0.12 -12.12
C LEU A 121 1.23 -1.19 -12.74
N GLU A 122 2.03 -2.24 -12.60
CA GLU A 122 1.73 -3.60 -13.05
C GLU A 122 0.65 -4.23 -12.16
N TYR A 123 -0.40 -4.76 -12.77
CA TYR A 123 -1.47 -5.46 -12.06
C TYR A 123 -1.12 -6.93 -11.84
N TYR A 124 -1.36 -7.41 -10.62
CA TYR A 124 -1.32 -8.83 -10.27
C TYR A 124 -2.57 -9.24 -9.49
N GLY A 125 -3.26 -10.28 -9.95
CA GLY A 125 -4.50 -10.82 -9.36
C GLY A 125 -4.31 -11.55 -8.02
N THR A 126 -3.24 -11.26 -7.28
CA THR A 126 -2.85 -11.94 -6.05
C THR A 126 -2.07 -11.01 -5.12
N TRP A 127 -1.84 -11.44 -3.87
CA TRP A 127 -0.86 -10.82 -2.97
C TRP A 127 0.41 -11.66 -2.79
N LYS A 128 0.45 -12.87 -3.35
CA LYS A 128 1.56 -13.81 -3.22
C LYS A 128 2.55 -13.57 -4.37
N SER A 129 3.76 -13.10 -4.06
CA SER A 129 4.81 -12.81 -5.04
C SER A 129 5.15 -14.01 -5.92
N SER A 130 5.16 -15.23 -5.34
CA SER A 130 5.37 -16.47 -6.09
C SER A 130 4.34 -16.76 -7.18
N LYS A 131 3.19 -16.06 -7.18
CA LYS A 131 2.13 -16.19 -8.20
C LYS A 131 2.03 -14.97 -9.11
N PHE A 132 2.97 -14.03 -9.06
CA PHE A 132 2.92 -12.83 -9.89
C PHE A 132 2.96 -13.15 -11.38
N SER A 133 3.86 -14.04 -11.81
CA SER A 133 3.95 -14.42 -13.22
C SER A 133 2.63 -14.96 -13.79
N SER A 134 1.91 -15.80 -13.03
CA SER A 134 0.68 -16.44 -13.48
C SER A 134 -0.59 -15.62 -13.27
N THR A 135 -0.50 -14.46 -12.62
CA THR A 135 -1.65 -13.59 -12.34
C THR A 135 -1.44 -12.16 -12.81
N TYR A 136 -0.41 -11.95 -13.63
CA TYR A 136 -0.17 -10.67 -14.28
C TYR A 136 -1.24 -10.40 -15.35
N HIS A 137 -1.73 -9.15 -15.40
CA HIS A 137 -2.67 -8.73 -16.43
C HIS A 137 -2.30 -7.33 -16.95
N ALA A 138 -1.67 -7.29 -18.13
CA ALA A 138 -1.26 -6.05 -18.78
C ALA A 138 -2.43 -5.06 -18.97
N SER A 139 -3.60 -5.54 -19.40
CA SER A 139 -4.80 -4.73 -19.65
C SER A 139 -5.40 -4.08 -18.39
N SER A 140 -5.12 -4.65 -17.22
CA SER A 140 -5.51 -4.12 -15.90
C SER A 140 -4.44 -3.25 -15.26
N SER A 141 -3.25 -3.18 -15.85
CA SER A 141 -2.16 -2.32 -15.39
C SER A 141 -2.51 -0.85 -15.67
N LEU A 142 -1.90 0.03 -14.89
CA LEU A 142 -2.16 1.46 -14.96
C LEU A 142 -0.89 2.22 -15.31
N SER A 143 -1.04 3.33 -16.02
CA SER A 143 0.05 4.26 -16.33
C SER A 143 -0.35 5.68 -16.01
N ARG A 144 0.63 6.54 -15.73
CA ARG A 144 0.43 7.99 -15.70
C ARG A 144 1.34 8.62 -16.75
N TYR A 145 0.78 9.46 -17.59
CA TYR A 145 1.47 10.29 -18.58
C TYR A 145 0.83 11.67 -18.55
#